data_AF-A0A1V5USV7-F1
#
_entry.id   AF-A0A1V5USV7-F1
#
_cell.length_a   1.000
_cell.length_b   1.000
_cell.length_c   1.000
_cell.angle_alpha   90.00
_cell.angle_beta   90.00
_cell.angle_gamma   90.00
#
_symmetry.space_group_name_H-M   'P 1'
#
loop_
_entity.id
_entity.type
_entity.pdbx_description
1 polymer ?
#
loop_
_entity_poly.entity_id
_entity_poly.type
_entity_poly.pdbx_seq_one_letter_code
_entity_poly.pdbx_strand_id
1 'polypeptide(L)'
;MDDLILELAGIAGVNPDPLTLRELVTLAEARGRFEWEQTASLMALVVNLVRNPKKSKPAKSSDFNPYYVKPKTIVKAPLSILKEVFVRN
;
A
#
# COMPACT_ATOMS: atom_id res chain seq x y z
N MET A 1 -7.04 24.94 -1.97
CA MET A 1 -5.59 24.76 -1.73
C MET A 1 -5.34 24.64 -0.24
N ASP A 2 -6.00 25.48 0.57
CA ASP A 2 -5.94 25.44 2.03
C ASP A 2 -6.42 24.11 2.64
N ASP A 3 -7.45 23.49 2.07
CA ASP A 3 -7.95 22.18 2.54
C ASP A 3 -6.88 21.08 2.48
N LEU A 4 -6.07 21.06 1.41
CA LEU A 4 -5.00 20.07 1.25
C LEU A 4 -3.88 20.28 2.27
N ILE A 5 -3.56 21.54 2.58
CA ILE A 5 -2.55 21.89 3.60
C ILE A 5 -3.02 21.38 4.97
N LEU A 6 -4.28 21.65 5.33
CA LEU A 6 -4.86 21.21 6.60
C LEU A 6 -4.98 19.68 6.69
N GLU A 7 -5.35 19.02 5.60
CA GLU A 7 -5.42 17.56 5.54
C GLU A 7 -4.05 16.92 5.79
N LEU A 8 -3.02 17.35 5.05
CA LEU A 8 -1.67 16.79 5.17
C LEU A 8 -1.06 17.07 6.54
N ALA A 9 -1.25 18.29 7.06
CA ALA A 9 -0.82 18.66 8.40
C ALA A 9 -1.55 17.86 9.48
N GLY A 10 -2.85 17.59 9.28
CA GLY A 10 -3.66 16.75 10.15
C GLY A 10 -3.18 15.29 10.18
N ILE A 11 -2.86 14.71 9.02
CA ILE A 11 -2.27 13.38 8.92
C ILE A 11 -0.91 13.35 9.62
N ALA A 12 -0.04 14.33 9.33
CA ALA A 12 1.30 14.39 9.90
C ALA A 12 1.32 14.75 11.40
N GLY A 13 0.28 15.41 11.91
CA GLY A 13 0.17 15.90 13.29
C GLY A 13 1.06 17.11 13.59
N VAL A 14 1.19 18.05 12.63
CA VAL A 14 2.11 19.20 12.73
C VAL A 14 1.39 20.53 12.46
N ASN A 15 1.97 21.65 12.91
CA ASN A 15 1.53 22.98 12.46
C ASN A 15 1.94 23.18 10.98
N PRO A 16 1.03 23.51 10.05
CA PRO A 16 1.37 23.76 8.66
C PRO A 16 2.12 25.08 8.41
N ASP A 17 1.95 26.12 9.24
CA ASP A 17 2.46 27.48 8.95
C ASP A 17 3.97 27.56 8.60
N PRO A 18 4.89 26.83 9.26
CA PRO A 18 6.31 26.90 8.94
C PRO A 18 6.74 25.97 7.79
N LEU A 19 5.82 25.19 7.20
CA LEU A 19 6.15 24.12 6.26
C LEU A 19 5.62 24.40 4.86
N THR A 20 6.40 24.00 3.86
CA THR A 20 5.96 23.98 2.47
C THR A 20 5.04 22.80 2.20
N LEU A 21 4.21 22.89 1.16
CA LEU A 21 3.34 21.78 0.73
C LEU A 21 4.14 20.49 0.47
N ARG A 22 5.35 20.59 -0.10
CA ARG A 22 6.21 19.42 -0.35
C ARG A 22 6.62 18.73 0.95
N GLU A 23 6.99 19.51 1.97
CA GLU A 23 7.37 18.97 3.27
C GLU A 23 6.16 18.32 3.96
N LEU A 24 4.98 18.94 3.88
CA LEU A 24 3.74 18.37 4.41
C LEU A 24 3.38 17.04 3.73
N VAL A 25 3.46 16.94 2.41
CA VAL A 25 3.26 15.67 1.68
C VAL A 25 4.25 14.61 2.16
N THR A 26 5.53 14.98 2.27
CA THR A 26 6.58 14.05 2.72
C THR A 26 6.32 13.54 4.14
N LEU A 27 5.91 14.42 5.06
CA LEU A 27 5.59 14.04 6.44
C LEU A 27 4.34 13.16 6.52
N ALA A 28 3.28 13.52 5.78
CA ALA A 28 2.05 12.74 5.74
C ALA A 28 2.28 11.33 5.17
N GLU A 29 3.05 11.20 4.09
CA GLU A 29 3.43 9.90 3.52
C GLU A 29 4.29 9.08 4.50
N ALA A 30 5.28 9.71 5.14
CA ALA A 30 6.13 9.02 6.11
C ALA A 30 5.30 8.52 7.31
N ARG A 31 4.36 9.33 7.80
CA ARG A 31 3.44 8.95 8.87
C ARG A 31 2.57 7.77 8.46
N GLY A 32 1.95 7.85 7.28
CA GLY A 32 1.13 6.77 6.74
C GLY A 32 1.90 5.46 6.61
N ARG A 33 3.15 5.49 6.12
CA ARG A 33 4.02 4.30 6.04
C ARG A 33 4.29 3.71 7.42
N PHE A 34 4.66 4.55 8.38
CA PHE A 34 4.97 4.10 9.75
C PHE A 34 3.77 3.44 10.44
N GLU A 35 2.60 4.07 10.37
CA GLU A 35 1.37 3.52 10.97
C GLU A 35 0.98 2.19 10.30
N TRP A 36 1.03 2.12 8.97
CA TRP A 36 0.72 0.88 8.25
C TRP A 36 1.71 -0.24 8.52
N GLU A 37 2.99 0.03 8.77
CA GLU A 37 3.94 -0.99 9.22
C GLU A 37 3.51 -1.64 10.54
N GLN A 38 3.11 -0.81 11.52
CA GLN A 38 2.67 -1.30 12.82
C GLN A 38 1.38 -2.09 12.69
N THR A 39 0.38 -1.53 12.00
CA THR A 39 -0.92 -2.18 11.78
C THR A 39 -0.76 -3.52 11.07
N ALA A 40 0.03 -3.57 10.00
CA ALA A 40 0.22 -4.81 9.25
C ALA A 40 1.03 -5.86 10.03
N SER A 41 1.98 -5.44 10.87
CA SER A 41 2.71 -6.35 11.76
C SER A 41 1.76 -6.99 12.78
N LEU A 42 0.82 -6.23 13.34
CA LEU A 42 -0.20 -6.75 14.25
C LEU A 42 -1.17 -7.70 13.52
N MET A 43 -1.63 -7.35 12.32
CA MET A 43 -2.47 -8.23 11.51
C MET A 43 -1.78 -9.57 11.21
N ALA A 44 -0.51 -9.53 10.80
CA ALA A 44 0.27 -10.73 10.56
C ALA A 44 0.45 -11.58 11.82
N LEU A 45 0.69 -10.96 12.98
CA LEU A 45 0.77 -11.65 14.27
C LEU A 45 -0.54 -12.36 14.60
N VAL A 46 -1.69 -11.67 14.50
CA VAL A 46 -3.01 -12.23 14.80
C VAL A 46 -3.31 -13.43 13.89
N VAL A 47 -3.08 -13.30 12.58
CA VAL A 47 -3.28 -14.39 11.62
C VAL A 47 -2.37 -15.58 11.95
N ASN A 48 -1.09 -15.31 12.26
CA ASN A 48 -0.14 -16.36 12.58
C ASN A 48 -0.45 -17.08 13.89
N LEU A 49 -1.13 -16.42 14.84
CA LEU A 49 -1.57 -17.01 16.09
C LEU A 49 -2.71 -18.02 15.88
N VAL A 50 -3.63 -17.75 14.94
CA VAL A 50 -4.83 -18.57 14.71
C VAL A 50 -4.71 -19.56 13.54
N ARG A 51 -3.71 -19.41 12.67
CA ARG A 51 -3.55 -20.29 11.49
C ARG A 51 -3.19 -21.73 11.89
N ASN A 52 -3.57 -22.69 11.05
CA ASN A 52 -3.02 -24.05 11.13
C ASN A 52 -1.71 -24.15 10.34
N PRO A 53 -0.56 -24.45 10.98
CA PRO A 53 0.74 -24.50 10.31
C PRO A 53 0.87 -25.57 9.23
N LYS A 54 0.05 -26.62 9.28
CA LYS A 54 0.05 -27.71 8.27
C LYS A 54 -0.76 -27.37 7.02
N LYS A 55 -1.67 -26.39 7.10
CA LYS A 55 -2.59 -26.04 6.01
C LYS A 55 -2.24 -24.73 5.30
N SER A 56 -1.47 -23.84 5.93
CA SER A 56 -1.20 -22.52 5.39
C SER A 56 0.19 -22.01 5.77
N LYS A 57 0.79 -21.24 4.86
CA LYS A 57 2.07 -20.56 5.09
C LYS A 57 1.90 -19.44 6.13
N PRO A 58 2.96 -19.05 6.84
CA PRO A 58 2.91 -17.88 7.72
C PRO A 58 2.60 -16.61 6.92
N ALA A 59 1.72 -15.78 7.48
CA ALA A 59 1.44 -14.44 6.96
C ALA A 59 2.60 -13.49 7.31
N LYS A 60 2.87 -12.54 6.43
CA LYS A 60 3.87 -11.46 6.60
C LYS A 60 3.18 -10.11 6.66
N SER A 61 3.81 -9.11 7.27
CA SER A 61 3.28 -7.73 7.25
C SER A 61 3.08 -7.21 5.83
N SER A 62 3.97 -7.59 4.90
CA SER A 62 3.87 -7.23 3.48
C SER A 62 2.62 -7.77 2.76
N ASP A 63 1.94 -8.77 3.33
CA ASP A 63 0.71 -9.30 2.76
C ASP A 63 -0.50 -8.38 3.02
N PHE A 64 -0.38 -7.45 3.99
CA PHE A 64 -1.45 -6.52 4.39
C PHE A 64 -1.12 -5.05 4.10
N ASN A 65 0.15 -4.65 4.22
CA ASN A 65 0.53 -3.25 4.11
C ASN A 65 0.48 -2.76 2.63
N PRO A 66 -0.35 -1.75 2.31
CA PRO A 66 -0.55 -1.27 0.94
C PRO A 66 0.71 -0.68 0.30
N TYR A 67 1.68 -0.21 1.10
CA TYR A 67 2.93 0.35 0.59
C TYR A 67 3.88 -0.70 0.00
N TYR A 68 3.60 -2.01 0.19
CA TYR A 68 4.34 -3.10 -0.46
C TYR A 68 3.66 -3.65 -1.71
N VAL A 69 2.52 -3.10 -2.13
CA VAL A 69 1.85 -3.53 -3.36
C VAL A 69 2.76 -3.22 -4.54
N LYS A 70 3.39 -4.26 -5.08
CA LYS A 70 4.17 -4.14 -6.29
C LYS A 70 3.22 -3.88 -7.46
N PRO A 71 3.52 -2.93 -8.35
CA PRO A 71 2.74 -2.75 -9.56
C PRO A 71 2.70 -4.08 -10.33
N LYS A 72 1.52 -4.48 -10.79
CA LYS A 72 1.38 -5.68 -11.61
C LYS A 72 2.29 -5.53 -12.82
N THR A 73 3.17 -6.50 -13.04
CA THR A 73 4.00 -6.56 -14.23
C THR A 73 3.08 -6.65 -15.44
N ILE A 74 3.02 -5.58 -16.23
CA ILE A 74 2.32 -5.59 -17.51
C ILE A 74 3.13 -6.46 -18.45
N VAL A 75 2.62 -7.65 -18.76
CA VAL A 75 3.22 -8.51 -19.79
C VAL A 75 2.99 -7.82 -21.13
N LYS A 76 4.07 -7.34 -21.74
CA LYS A 76 4.03 -6.79 -23.10
C LYS A 76 3.84 -7.96 -24.07
N ALA A 77 2.71 -7.99 -24.76
CA ALA A 77 2.39 -9.03 -25.73
C ALA A 77 1.74 -8.38 -26.96
N PRO A 78 1.98 -8.91 -28.19
CA PRO A 78 1.36 -8.38 -29.39
C PRO A 78 -0.15 -8.61 -29.38
N LEU A 79 -0.89 -7.63 -29.92
CA LEU A 79 -2.36 -7.64 -29.96
C LEU A 79 -2.92 -8.88 -30.68
N SER A 80 -2.13 -9.50 -31.57
CA SER A 80 -2.49 -10.70 -32.32
C SER A 80 -2.91 -11.88 -31.43
N ILE A 81 -2.37 -11.99 -30.21
CA ILE A 81 -2.72 -13.06 -29.26
C ILE A 81 -4.21 -13.00 -28.88
N LEU A 82 -4.81 -11.80 -28.79
CA LEU A 82 -6.23 -11.68 -28.50
C LEU A 82 -7.08 -12.31 -29.61
N LYS A 83 -6.63 -12.22 -30.87
CA LYS A 83 -7.33 -12.85 -31.99
C LYS A 83 -7.27 -14.38 -31.91
N GLU A 84 -6.14 -14.94 -31.51
CA GLU A 84 -6.01 -16.40 -31.34
C GLU A 84 -6.88 -16.93 -30.21
N VAL A 85 -6.94 -16.23 -29.06
CA VAL A 85 -7.70 -16.67 -27.90
C VAL A 85 -9.21 -16.50 -28.06
N PHE A 86 -9.64 -15.39 -28.69
CA PHE A 86 -11.06 -15.01 -28.70
C PHE A 86 -11.79 -15.22 -30.02
N VAL A 87 -11.09 -15.38 -31.16
CA VAL A 87 -11.72 -15.47 -32.49
C VAL A 87 -11.59 -16.86 -33.11
N ARG A 88 -10.54 -17.62 -32.77
CA ARG A 88 -10.37 -18.99 -33.28
C ARG A 88 -10.93 -20.00 -32.28
N ASN A 89 -12.26 -20.15 -32.31
CA ASN A 89 -12.96 -21.39 -32.00
C ASN A 89 -13.65 -21.86 -33.28
#